data_AF-A0AAE9LG01-F1
#
_entry.id   AF-A0AAE9LG01-F1
#
_cell.length_a   1.000
_cell.length_b   1.000
_cell.length_c   1.000
_cell.angle_alpha   90.00
_cell.angle_beta   90.00
_cell.angle_gamma   90.00
#
_symmetry.space_group_name_H-M   'P 1'
#
loop_
_entity.id
_entity.type
_entity.pdbx_description
1 polymer ?
#
loop_
_entity_poly.entity_id
_entity_poly.type
_entity_poly.pdbx_seq_one_letter_code
_entity_poly.pdbx_strand_id
1 'polypeptide(L)'
;MKYTKPDIILQSVTRLEEQNAWEIKMRVIFRNIGSHILTLPIPMEKILDGGVRHTLTMSEAADEAQRIIITDLLATAALNADWLDENVRAAIYNAFPNARP
;
A
#
# COMPACT_ATOMS: atom_id res chain seq x y z
N MET A 1 10.04 -15.74 -17.13
CA MET A 1 9.09 -16.00 -16.01
C MET A 1 7.79 -15.27 -16.30
N LYS A 2 6.61 -15.86 -16.06
CA LYS A 2 5.33 -15.12 -16.08
C LYS A 2 5.28 -14.26 -14.82
N TYR A 3 5.51 -12.95 -14.97
CA TYR A 3 5.41 -12.00 -13.86
C TYR A 3 3.96 -11.90 -13.41
N THR A 4 3.73 -12.05 -12.11
CA THR A 4 2.39 -12.02 -11.49
C THR A 4 2.29 -10.77 -10.62
N LYS A 5 1.12 -10.12 -10.65
CA LYS A 5 0.83 -8.98 -9.76
C LYS A 5 1.03 -9.43 -8.30
N PRO A 6 1.58 -8.57 -7.43
CA PRO A 6 1.68 -8.90 -6.02
C PRO A 6 0.28 -9.07 -5.43
N ASP A 7 0.12 -10.08 -4.57
CA ASP A 7 -1.11 -10.31 -3.83
C ASP A 7 -1.05 -9.43 -2.56
N ILE A 8 -2.01 -8.50 -2.40
CA ILE A 8 -2.12 -7.64 -1.21
C ILE A 8 -3.22 -8.20 -0.33
N ILE A 9 -2.88 -8.59 0.90
CA ILE A 9 -3.78 -9.23 1.84
C ILE A 9 -3.89 -8.35 3.08
N LEU A 10 -5.11 -7.89 3.39
CA LEU A 10 -5.42 -7.26 4.66
C LEU A 10 -5.28 -8.30 5.80
N GLN A 11 -4.42 -8.03 6.79
CA GLN A 11 -4.24 -8.90 7.95
C GLN A 11 -5.10 -8.47 9.13
N SER A 12 -5.12 -7.17 9.44
CA SER A 12 -5.92 -6.62 10.53
C SER A 12 -6.20 -5.13 10.35
N VAL A 13 -7.31 -4.70 10.94
CA VAL A 13 -7.67 -3.29 11.13
C VAL A 13 -7.96 -3.09 12.62
N THR A 14 -7.16 -2.29 13.29
CA THR A 14 -7.29 -2.02 14.72
C THR A 14 -7.58 -0.54 14.93
N ARG A 15 -8.53 -0.22 15.81
CA ARG A 15 -8.82 1.17 16.17
C ARG A 15 -7.78 1.68 17.18
N LEU A 16 -7.10 2.79 16.89
CA LEU A 16 -6.19 3.49 17.79
C LEU A 16 -6.85 4.80 18.26
N GLU A 17 -7.62 4.74 19.36
CA GLU A 17 -8.40 5.89 19.83
C GLU A 17 -7.52 7.08 20.24
N GLU A 18 -6.40 6.83 20.92
CA GLU A 18 -5.46 7.87 21.37
C GLU A 18 -4.83 8.65 20.20
N GLN A 19 -4.75 8.04 19.02
CA GLN A 19 -4.14 8.62 17.82
C GLN A 19 -5.18 9.10 16.81
N ASN A 20 -6.47 8.96 17.12
CA ASN A 20 -7.58 9.18 16.19
C ASN A 20 -7.32 8.53 14.80
N ALA A 21 -6.82 7.29 14.80
CA ALA A 21 -6.41 6.56 13.60
C ALA A 21 -6.85 5.09 13.63
N TRP A 22 -6.91 4.47 12.45
CA TRP A 22 -6.93 3.04 12.25
C TRP A 22 -5.50 2.54 12.00
N GLU A 23 -5.06 1.54 12.73
CA GLU A 23 -3.86 0.78 12.39
C GLU A 23 -4.23 -0.32 11.40
N ILE A 24 -3.70 -0.23 10.18
CA ILE A 24 -3.94 -1.21 9.13
C ILE A 24 -2.67 -2.03 8.93
N LYS A 25 -2.78 -3.35 9.09
CA LYS A 25 -1.70 -4.28 8.79
C LYS A 25 -2.00 -5.02 7.50
N MET A 26 -1.12 -4.93 6.51
CA MET A 26 -1.27 -5.63 5.23
C MET A 26 -0.01 -6.44 4.93
N ARG A 27 -0.21 -7.59 4.28
CA ARG A 27 0.87 -8.40 3.72
C ARG A 27 0.86 -8.26 2.21
N VAL A 28 2.00 -7.84 1.65
CA VAL A 28 2.24 -7.82 0.21
C VAL A 28 3.06 -9.05 -0.14
N ILE A 29 2.54 -9.91 -1.03
CA ILE A 29 3.19 -11.15 -1.44
C ILE A 29 3.62 -11.04 -2.90
N PHE A 30 4.90 -11.18 -3.13
CA PHE A 30 5.51 -11.36 -4.43
C PHE A 30 5.83 -12.84 -4.60
N ARG A 31 4.98 -13.61 -5.31
CA ARG A 31 4.98 -15.09 -5.31
C ARG A 31 6.36 -15.76 -5.41
N ASN A 32 7.27 -15.19 -6.20
CA ASN A 32 8.60 -15.77 -6.47
C ASN A 32 9.76 -15.01 -5.79
N ILE A 33 9.46 -14.00 -4.98
CA ILE A 33 10.46 -13.11 -4.36
C ILE A 33 10.35 -13.19 -2.83
N GLY A 34 9.14 -13.17 -2.29
CA GLY A 34 8.89 -13.18 -0.85
C GLY A 34 7.67 -12.35 -0.47
N SER A 35 7.47 -12.14 0.83
CA SER A 35 6.37 -11.31 1.33
C SER A 35 6.87 -10.27 2.32
N HIS A 36 6.28 -9.09 2.29
CA HIS A 36 6.55 -8.03 3.24
C HIS A 36 5.26 -7.66 4.00
N ILE A 37 5.39 -7.29 5.27
CA ILE A 37 4.27 -6.84 6.10
C ILE A 37 4.45 -5.36 6.35
N LEU A 38 3.43 -4.58 6.05
CA LEU A 38 3.36 -3.15 6.28
C LEU A 38 2.29 -2.88 7.33
N THR A 39 2.61 -1.99 8.26
CA THR A 39 1.66 -1.44 9.23
C THR A 39 1.57 0.05 8.98
N LEU A 40 0.36 0.56 8.76
CA LEU A 40 0.10 1.94 8.38
C LEU A 40 -0.97 2.54 9.29
N PRO A 41 -0.74 3.72 9.89
CA PRO A 41 -1.79 4.49 10.55
C PRO A 41 -2.59 5.28 9.50
N ILE A 42 -3.91 5.11 9.50
CA ILE A 42 -4.86 5.87 8.67
C ILE A 42 -5.70 6.75 9.59
N PRO A 43 -5.60 8.09 9.50
CA PRO A 43 -6.45 8.97 10.30
C PRO A 43 -7.93 8.62 10.14
N MET A 44 -8.69 8.56 11.25
CA MET A 44 -10.14 8.28 11.20
C MET A 44 -10.92 9.42 10.55
N GLU A 45 -10.30 10.58 10.37
CA GLU A 45 -10.91 11.72 9.69
C GLU A 45 -10.08 12.12 8.48
N LYS A 46 -10.77 12.38 7.37
CA LYS A 46 -10.19 12.95 6.16
C LYS A 46 -10.93 14.23 5.80
N ILE A 47 -10.20 15.23 5.32
CA ILE A 47 -10.80 16.43 4.74
C ILE A 47 -10.96 16.18 3.25
N LEU A 48 -12.21 16.22 2.78
CA LEU A 48 -12.55 16.10 1.37
C LEU A 48 -12.49 17.47 0.68
N ASP A 49 -12.51 17.46 -0.65
CA ASP A 49 -12.58 18.68 -1.44
C ASP A 49 -13.76 19.56 -1.00
N GLY A 50 -13.48 20.84 -0.75
CA GLY A 50 -14.45 21.77 -0.15
C GLY A 50 -14.40 21.85 1.38
N GLY A 51 -13.46 21.18 2.04
CA GLY A 51 -13.21 21.34 3.49
C GLY A 51 -14.11 20.51 4.39
N VAL A 52 -14.88 19.58 3.81
CA VAL A 52 -15.80 18.71 4.57
C VAL A 52 -15.00 17.65 5.32
N ARG A 53 -15.18 17.56 6.64
CA ARG A 53 -14.64 16.47 7.44
C ARG A 53 -15.49 15.22 7.25
N HIS A 54 -14.85 14.13 6.85
CA HIS A 54 -15.44 12.82 6.69
C HIS A 54 -14.78 11.83 7.65
N THR A 55 -15.59 11.13 8.44
CA THR A 55 -15.09 10.06 9.31
C THR A 55 -15.03 8.76 8.53
N LEU A 56 -13.84 8.18 8.40
CA LEU A 56 -13.60 6.93 7.71
C LEU A 56 -14.12 5.76 8.54
N THR A 57 -14.95 4.95 7.90
CA THR A 57 -15.29 3.60 8.34
C THR A 57 -14.05 2.69 8.26
N MET A 58 -14.13 1.54 8.95
CA MET A 58 -13.10 0.50 8.88
C MET A 58 -12.79 0.07 7.43
N SER A 59 -13.81 -0.06 6.59
CA SER A 59 -13.64 -0.47 5.18
C SER A 59 -12.92 0.61 4.38
N GLU A 60 -13.33 1.87 4.52
CA GLU A 60 -12.70 2.98 3.81
C GLU A 60 -11.23 3.18 4.24
N ALA A 61 -10.91 2.95 5.52
CA ALA A 61 -9.54 2.99 6.00
C ALA A 61 -8.68 1.86 5.41
N ALA A 62 -9.23 0.66 5.24
CA ALA A 62 -8.54 -0.44 4.56
C ALA A 62 -8.32 -0.16 3.07
N ASP A 63 -9.31 0.42 2.39
CA ASP A 63 -9.21 0.82 0.98
C ASP A 63 -8.16 1.93 0.78
N GLU A 64 -8.11 2.91 1.69
CA GLU A 64 -7.10 3.97 1.67
C GLU A 64 -5.69 3.40 1.93
N ALA A 65 -5.53 2.49 2.90
CA ALA A 65 -4.26 1.82 3.13
C ALA A 65 -3.80 1.01 1.92
N GLN A 66 -4.71 0.30 1.24
CA GLN A 66 -4.38 -0.41 0.01
C GLN A 66 -3.89 0.56 -1.08
N ARG A 67 -4.55 1.71 -1.23
CA ARG A 67 -4.14 2.75 -2.19
C ARG A 67 -2.76 3.32 -1.85
N ILE A 68 -2.46 3.59 -0.58
CA ILE A 68 -1.16 4.06 -0.12
C ILE A 68 -0.09 3.02 -0.42
N ILE A 69 -0.31 1.75 -0.05
CA ILE A 69 0.65 0.68 -0.32
C ILE A 69 0.94 0.53 -1.81
N ILE A 70 -0.09 0.58 -2.65
CA ILE A 70 0.12 0.55 -4.09
C ILE A 70 1.00 1.74 -4.50
N THR A 71 0.62 2.96 -4.11
CA THR A 71 1.35 4.19 -4.46
C THR A 71 2.81 4.18 -3.99
N ASP A 72 3.07 3.74 -2.76
CA ASP A 72 4.41 3.63 -2.20
C ASP A 72 5.22 2.55 -2.91
N LEU A 73 4.61 1.42 -3.31
CA LEU A 73 5.27 0.43 -4.14
C LEU A 73 5.63 0.99 -5.53
N LEU A 74 4.76 1.81 -6.13
CA LEU A 74 5.06 2.51 -7.39
C LEU A 74 6.24 3.45 -7.22
N ALA A 75 6.19 4.33 -6.22
CA ALA A 75 7.21 5.33 -5.95
C ALA A 75 8.54 4.69 -5.59
N THR A 76 8.50 3.63 -4.77
CA THR A 76 9.69 2.85 -4.41
C THR A 76 10.30 2.22 -5.66
N ALA A 77 9.54 1.55 -6.52
CA ALA A 77 10.10 0.99 -7.74
C ALA A 77 10.65 2.07 -8.69
N ALA A 78 10.00 3.23 -8.80
CA ALA A 78 10.48 4.34 -9.61
C ALA A 78 11.83 4.87 -9.11
N LEU A 79 11.98 5.07 -7.79
CA LEU A 79 13.18 5.67 -7.18
C LEU A 79 14.36 4.69 -7.04
N ASN A 80 14.07 3.41 -6.86
CA ASN A 80 15.02 2.45 -6.31
C ASN A 80 15.43 1.37 -7.29
N ALA A 81 15.32 1.71 -8.58
CA ALA A 81 15.66 0.81 -9.65
C ALA A 81 17.03 0.12 -9.40
N ASP A 82 18.03 0.82 -8.88
CA ASP A 82 19.40 0.28 -8.88
C ASP A 82 19.79 -0.52 -7.62
N TRP A 83 19.03 -0.46 -6.51
CA TRP A 83 19.31 -1.27 -5.30
C TRP A 83 18.30 -2.38 -5.05
N LEU A 84 17.13 -2.33 -5.70
CA LEU A 84 16.23 -3.47 -5.75
C LEU A 84 16.84 -4.54 -6.65
N ASP A 85 16.75 -5.81 -6.24
CA ASP A 85 17.08 -6.92 -7.12
C ASP A 85 16.33 -6.77 -8.45
N GLU A 86 17.04 -6.97 -9.56
CA GLU A 86 16.56 -6.82 -10.94
C GLU A 86 15.19 -7.47 -11.16
N ASN A 87 14.95 -8.64 -10.55
CA ASN A 87 13.70 -9.38 -10.70
C ASN A 87 12.54 -8.74 -9.93
N VAL A 88 12.83 -8.13 -8.78
CA VAL A 88 11.86 -7.41 -7.95
C VAL A 88 11.45 -6.12 -8.63
N ARG A 89 12.44 -5.37 -9.13
CA ARG A 89 12.22 -4.19 -9.96
C ARG A 89 11.36 -4.49 -11.18
N ALA A 90 11.72 -5.51 -11.96
CA ALA A 90 10.96 -5.93 -13.13
C ALA A 90 9.54 -6.38 -12.79
N ALA A 91 9.34 -7.07 -11.66
CA ALA A 91 8.01 -7.46 -11.20
C ALA A 91 7.14 -6.25 -10.86
N ILE A 92 7.68 -5.23 -10.18
CA ILE A 92 6.91 -4.03 -9.80
C ILE A 92 6.57 -3.19 -11.03
N TYR A 93 7.53 -2.90 -11.94
CA TYR A 93 7.23 -2.14 -13.16
C TYR A 93 6.21 -2.83 -14.09
N ASN A 94 6.23 -4.17 -14.16
CA ASN A 94 5.26 -4.91 -14.98
C ASN A 94 3.90 -5.04 -14.31
N ALA A 95 3.85 -5.18 -12.98
CA ALA A 95 2.59 -5.19 -12.24
C ALA A 95 1.91 -3.82 -12.28
N PHE A 96 2.71 -2.75 -12.38
CA PHE A 96 2.25 -1.38 -12.37
C PHE A 96 2.93 -0.53 -13.46
N PRO A 97 2.42 -0.59 -14.70
CA PRO A 97 3.07 0.04 -15.86
C PRO A 97 3.17 1.57 -15.80
N ASN A 98 2.36 2.22 -14.96
CA ASN A 98 2.38 3.68 -14.73
C ASN A 98 3.46 4.13 -13.72
N ALA A 99 4.25 3.21 -13.16
CA ALA A 99 5.36 3.51 -12.24
C ALA A 99 6.68 3.88 -12.94
N ARG A 100 6.68 3.97 -14.28
CA ARG A 100 7.87 4.44 -15.01
C ARG A 100 8.03 5.94 -14.76
N PRO A 101 9.25 6.44 -14.49
CA PRO A 101 9.51 7.87 -14.55
C PRO A 101 9.17 8.44 -15.94
#